data_AF-S4RIM9-F1
#
_entry.id   AF-S4RIM9-F1
#
_cell.length_a   1.000
_cell.length_b   1.000
_cell.length_c   1.000
_cell.angle_alpha   90.00
_cell.angle_beta   90.00
_cell.angle_gamma   90.00
#
_symmetry.space_group_name_H-M   'P 1'
#
loop_
_entity.id
_entity.type
_entity.pdbx_description
1 polymer ?
#
loop_
_entity_poly.entity_id
_entity_poly.type
_entity_poly.pdbx_seq_one_letter_code
_entity_poly.pdbx_strand_id
1 'polypeptide(L)'
;MKCLLQMRMALESRALALTLLLALLSFVSAIPIDKSKLKEHNEVKDTKDEKQIEDTGLYYDRYLREVIDVLEKDTHFKQKLETADIEDIKNGRLSKELDFVSHHVRSKLDELKRQEVARLRMLIKAKMDAAQGKDLRMDHQSLLKQFEHLDHNNPHSFEPQDLEKLIKTATKDLENYDAARHEEFKRYEMLKEHERREFLKTLDEERRQEEEKRFLDMKQKHKDHPKVNHPGSKDQLQEVWEESDGLDPEQFEPKTFFKLH
;
A
#
# COMPACT_ATOMS: atom_id res chain seq x y z
N MET A 1 -37.99 62.50 -24.04
CA MET A 1 -37.55 62.19 -22.65
C MET A 1 -37.13 60.74 -22.43
N LYS A 2 -37.72 59.71 -23.07
CA LYS A 2 -37.39 58.30 -22.81
C LYS A 2 -35.97 57.86 -23.24
N CYS A 3 -35.43 58.42 -24.33
CA CYS A 3 -34.10 58.04 -24.85
C CYS A 3 -32.93 58.50 -23.96
N LEU A 4 -33.01 59.71 -23.41
CA LEU A 4 -31.98 60.28 -22.52
C LEU A 4 -31.90 59.57 -21.16
N LEU A 5 -33.02 59.03 -20.67
CA LEU A 5 -33.06 58.27 -19.42
C LEU A 5 -32.40 56.90 -19.58
N GLN A 6 -32.59 56.23 -20.72
CA GLN A 6 -31.95 54.94 -20.99
C GLN A 6 -30.43 55.04 -21.19
N MET A 7 -29.95 56.10 -21.83
CA MET A 7 -28.50 56.35 -21.95
C MET A 7 -27.85 56.62 -20.60
N ARG A 8 -28.51 57.35 -19.68
CA ARG A 8 -27.98 57.57 -18.32
C ARG A 8 -27.90 56.27 -17.51
N MET A 9 -28.96 55.46 -17.55
CA MET A 9 -28.99 54.16 -16.85
C MET A 9 -27.92 53.19 -17.37
N ALA A 10 -27.65 53.19 -18.68
CA ALA A 10 -26.60 52.37 -19.29
C ALA A 10 -25.17 52.87 -18.97
N LEU A 11 -25.00 54.18 -18.73
CA LEU A 11 -23.72 54.75 -18.33
C LEU A 11 -23.42 54.45 -16.85
N GLU A 12 -24.43 54.53 -15.99
CA GLU A 12 -24.31 54.20 -14.56
C GLU A 12 -24.05 52.71 -14.34
N SER A 13 -24.69 51.81 -15.10
CA SER A 13 -24.44 50.37 -15.01
C SER A 13 -23.03 49.98 -15.45
N ARG A 14 -22.49 50.63 -16.48
CA ARG A 14 -21.11 50.45 -16.93
C ARG A 14 -20.10 51.01 -15.92
N ALA A 15 -20.41 52.14 -15.28
CA ALA A 15 -19.58 52.71 -14.23
C ALA A 15 -19.53 51.80 -12.99
N LEU A 16 -20.66 51.21 -12.59
CA LEU A 16 -20.72 50.25 -11.48
C LEU A 16 -19.99 48.93 -11.79
N ALA A 17 -20.02 48.48 -13.05
CA ALA A 17 -19.25 47.30 -13.46
C ALA A 17 -17.73 47.56 -13.44
N LEU A 18 -17.30 48.76 -13.84
CA LEU A 18 -15.89 49.17 -13.80
C LEU A 18 -15.37 49.36 -12.38
N THR A 19 -16.18 49.91 -11.46
CA THR A 19 -15.79 50.04 -10.04
C THR A 19 -15.72 48.67 -9.35
N LEU A 20 -16.60 47.73 -9.69
CA LEU A 20 -16.53 46.36 -9.19
C LEU A 20 -15.29 45.61 -9.71
N LEU A 21 -14.90 45.82 -10.98
CA LEU A 21 -13.69 45.24 -11.56
C LEU A 21 -12.42 45.78 -10.89
N LEU A 22 -12.35 47.10 -10.64
CA LEU A 22 -11.23 47.71 -9.91
C LEU A 22 -11.14 47.23 -8.46
N ALA A 23 -12.27 47.02 -7.78
CA ALA A 23 -12.30 46.47 -6.42
C ALA A 23 -11.70 45.05 -6.38
N LEU A 24 -12.05 44.18 -7.34
CA LEU A 24 -11.51 42.83 -7.43
C LEU A 24 -9.99 42.81 -7.70
N LEU A 25 -9.46 43.77 -8.46
CA LEU A 25 -8.03 43.89 -8.74
C LEU A 25 -7.21 44.36 -7.52
N SER A 26 -7.83 45.07 -6.57
CA SER A 26 -7.13 45.54 -5.36
C SER A 26 -6.89 44.46 -4.28
N PHE A 27 -7.50 43.28 -4.40
CA PHE A 27 -7.26 42.15 -3.50
C PHE A 27 -6.04 41.29 -3.86
N VAL A 28 -5.31 41.60 -4.95
CA VAL A 28 -4.08 40.90 -5.36
C VAL A 28 -2.84 41.58 -4.76
N SER A 29 -2.89 41.91 -3.47
CA SER A 29 -1.70 42.31 -2.70
C SER A 29 -1.35 41.17 -1.76
N ALA A 30 -0.52 40.25 -2.23
CA ALA A 30 0.00 39.15 -1.42
C ALA A 30 0.89 39.72 -0.30
N ILE A 31 0.53 39.44 0.96
CA ILE A 31 1.36 39.77 2.12
C ILE A 31 2.64 38.91 2.03
N PRO A 32 3.85 39.49 2.09
CA PRO A 32 5.08 38.70 2.11
C PRO A 32 5.18 37.95 3.44
N ILE A 33 5.19 36.62 3.37
CA ILE A 33 5.40 35.75 4.54
C ILE A 33 6.87 35.86 4.95
N ASP A 34 7.11 36.45 6.12
CA ASP A 34 8.43 36.55 6.74
C ASP A 34 8.88 35.15 7.24
N LYS A 35 9.93 34.60 6.60
CA LYS A 35 10.48 33.26 6.90
C LYS A 35 11.45 33.27 8.10
N SER A 36 11.60 34.38 8.81
CA SER A 36 12.63 34.54 9.86
C SER A 36 12.28 33.96 11.23
N LYS A 37 11.08 33.38 11.45
CA LYS A 37 10.65 32.83 12.76
C LYS A 37 10.45 31.32 12.87
N LEU A 38 10.98 30.53 11.93
CA LEU A 38 10.87 29.05 11.96
C LEU A 38 12.16 28.30 12.28
N LYS A 39 13.19 28.99 12.78
CA LYS A 39 14.45 28.36 13.23
C LYS A 39 14.59 28.43 14.76
N GLU A 40 13.76 27.69 15.49
CA GLU A 40 14.10 27.28 16.87
C GLU A 40 13.17 26.17 17.37
N HIS A 41 13.40 24.96 16.87
CA HIS A 41 13.32 23.67 17.59
C HIS A 41 13.33 22.55 16.54
N ASN A 42 14.52 22.20 16.07
CA ASN A 42 14.78 20.87 15.50
C ASN A 42 16.14 20.43 16.05
N GLU A 43 16.17 20.18 17.35
CA GLU A 43 17.11 19.20 17.89
C GLU A 43 16.59 17.84 17.43
N VAL A 44 17.15 17.36 16.31
CA VAL A 44 17.05 15.96 15.92
C VAL A 44 17.81 15.18 16.98
N LYS A 45 17.08 14.63 17.97
CA LYS A 45 17.60 13.56 18.79
C LYS A 45 17.81 12.36 17.88
N ASP A 46 19.08 12.08 17.59
CA ASP A 46 19.55 10.77 17.17
C ASP A 46 19.08 9.74 18.19
N THR A 47 18.00 9.03 17.88
CA THR A 47 17.64 7.81 18.58
C THR A 47 17.20 6.75 17.59
N LYS A 48 18.09 5.76 17.45
CA LYS A 48 17.85 4.34 17.15
C LYS A 48 17.37 3.97 15.75
N ASP A 49 18.29 3.31 15.02
CA ASP A 49 18.05 2.21 14.09
C ASP A 49 16.58 1.93 13.75
N GLU A 50 16.01 2.73 12.85
CA GLU A 50 14.77 2.37 12.17
C GLU A 50 15.12 1.23 11.22
N LYS A 51 14.86 0.00 11.69
CA LYS A 51 14.64 -1.16 10.82
C LYS A 51 13.61 -0.69 9.79
N GLN A 52 14.04 -0.37 8.57
CA GLN A 52 13.15 -0.06 7.45
C GLN A 52 12.40 -1.36 7.10
N ILE A 53 11.41 -1.69 7.92
CA ILE A 53 10.48 -2.78 7.68
C ILE A 53 9.61 -2.28 6.54
N GLU A 54 9.81 -2.86 5.35
CA GLU A 54 9.13 -2.55 4.10
C GLU A 54 7.64 -2.24 4.32
N ASP A 55 7.14 -1.13 3.79
CA ASP A 55 5.71 -0.84 3.82
C ASP A 55 4.99 -1.91 3.00
N THR A 56 4.23 -2.76 3.68
CA THR A 56 3.47 -3.89 3.11
C THR A 56 2.44 -3.43 2.06
N GLY A 57 2.20 -2.13 1.94
CA GLY A 57 1.23 -1.55 1.00
C GLY A 57 -0.23 -1.70 1.47
N LEU A 58 -0.44 -2.24 2.68
CA LEU A 58 -1.74 -2.38 3.32
C LEU A 58 -2.11 -1.09 4.06
N TYR A 59 -3.35 -0.60 3.92
CA TYR A 59 -3.80 0.64 4.57
C TYR A 59 -3.91 0.56 6.11
N TYR A 60 -3.83 -0.66 6.66
CA TYR A 60 -3.84 -0.97 8.10
C TYR A 60 -2.52 -1.60 8.55
N ASP A 61 -1.46 -1.52 7.73
CA ASP A 61 -0.12 -2.02 8.07
C ASP A 61 0.37 -1.48 9.42
N ARG A 62 0.16 -0.18 9.69
CA ARG A 62 0.50 0.42 10.99
C ARG A 62 -0.19 -0.27 12.16
N TYR A 63 -1.49 -0.56 12.04
CA TYR A 63 -2.25 -1.25 13.09
C TYR A 63 -1.76 -2.69 13.28
N LEU A 64 -1.48 -3.39 12.18
CA LEU A 64 -0.92 -4.74 12.22
C LEU A 64 0.43 -4.77 12.97
N ARG A 65 1.33 -3.83 12.66
CA ARG A 65 2.63 -3.69 13.35
C ARG A 65 2.48 -3.39 14.83
N GLU A 66 1.63 -2.41 15.18
CA GLU A 66 1.40 -2.04 16.58
C GLU A 66 0.85 -3.22 17.40
N VAL A 67 -0.02 -4.04 16.80
CA VAL A 67 -0.52 -5.28 17.43
C VAL A 67 0.61 -6.28 17.64
N ILE A 68 1.43 -6.54 16.60
CA ILE A 68 2.57 -7.46 16.69
C ILE A 68 3.59 -6.98 17.73
N ASP A 69 3.97 -5.71 17.72
CA ASP A 69 4.91 -5.11 18.68
C ASP A 69 4.45 -5.24 20.14
N VAL A 70 3.13 -5.17 20.36
CA VAL A 70 2.54 -5.35 21.69
C VAL A 70 2.54 -6.83 22.10
N LEU A 71 2.31 -7.73 21.16
CA LEU A 71 2.35 -9.17 21.37
C LEU A 71 3.78 -9.69 21.61
N GLU A 72 4.78 -9.15 20.91
CA GLU A 72 6.20 -9.51 21.06
C GLU A 72 6.79 -9.17 22.44
N LYS A 73 6.17 -8.22 23.16
CA LYS A 73 6.57 -7.88 24.54
C LYS A 73 6.26 -9.00 25.53
N ASP A 74 5.30 -9.86 25.22
CA ASP A 74 4.96 -11.02 26.05
C ASP A 74 5.90 -12.19 25.74
N THR A 75 6.64 -12.65 26.76
CA THR A 75 7.65 -13.71 26.56
C THR A 75 7.01 -15.03 26.13
N HIS A 76 5.83 -15.38 26.66
CA HIS A 76 5.15 -16.63 26.30
C HIS A 76 4.67 -16.56 24.85
N PHE A 77 3.99 -15.48 24.48
CA PHE A 77 3.48 -15.32 23.13
C PHE A 77 4.60 -15.24 22.10
N LYS A 78 5.69 -14.53 22.39
CA LYS A 78 6.86 -14.44 21.53
C LYS A 78 7.47 -15.81 21.20
N GLN A 79 7.61 -16.68 22.19
CA GLN A 79 8.10 -18.05 21.95
C GLN A 79 7.18 -18.85 21.04
N LYS A 80 5.86 -18.68 21.18
CA LYS A 80 4.88 -19.30 20.27
C LYS A 80 4.97 -18.73 18.87
N LEU A 81 5.22 -17.43 18.73
CA LEU A 81 5.39 -16.78 17.44
C LEU A 81 6.66 -17.27 16.71
N GLU A 82 7.77 -17.44 17.43
CA GLU A 82 9.05 -17.92 16.87
C GLU A 82 9.03 -19.43 16.51
N THR A 83 8.20 -20.23 17.18
CA THR A 83 8.13 -21.69 16.96
C THR A 83 7.00 -22.14 16.05
N ALA A 84 6.05 -21.27 15.73
CA ALA A 84 4.91 -21.62 14.90
C ALA A 84 5.25 -21.66 13.40
N ASP A 85 4.72 -22.67 12.71
CA ASP A 85 4.76 -22.73 11.25
C ASP A 85 3.84 -21.67 10.62
N ILE A 86 4.19 -21.22 9.41
CA ILE A 86 3.42 -20.21 8.65
C ILE A 86 1.96 -20.65 8.48
N GLU A 87 1.73 -21.93 8.20
CA GLU A 87 0.38 -22.49 8.05
C GLU A 87 -0.41 -22.47 9.36
N ASP A 88 0.24 -22.76 10.49
CA ASP A 88 -0.40 -22.72 11.81
C ASP A 88 -0.80 -21.28 12.21
N ILE A 89 -0.01 -20.30 11.80
CA ILE A 89 -0.31 -18.87 11.97
C ILE A 89 -1.53 -18.49 11.12
N LYS A 90 -1.57 -18.91 9.85
CA LYS A 90 -2.71 -18.66 8.94
C LYS A 90 -3.99 -19.33 9.41
N ASN A 91 -3.89 -20.51 10.02
CA ASN A 91 -5.03 -21.32 10.47
C ASN A 91 -5.61 -20.90 11.83
N GLY A 92 -5.10 -19.82 12.43
CA GLY A 92 -5.65 -19.25 13.67
C GLY A 92 -5.27 -20.03 14.94
N ARG A 93 -4.28 -20.92 14.88
CA ARG A 93 -3.78 -21.63 16.08
C ARG A 93 -3.13 -20.65 17.05
N LEU A 94 -2.36 -19.70 16.52
CA LEU A 94 -1.71 -18.63 17.28
C LEU A 94 -2.72 -17.76 18.05
N SER A 95 -3.88 -17.51 17.45
CA SER A 95 -4.91 -16.67 18.05
C SER A 95 -5.44 -17.19 19.37
N LYS A 96 -5.48 -18.52 19.57
CA LYS A 96 -5.91 -19.15 20.82
C LYS A 96 -4.94 -18.92 21.97
N GLU A 97 -3.65 -18.72 21.66
CA GLU A 97 -2.63 -18.44 22.67
C GLU A 97 -2.82 -17.07 23.32
N LEU A 98 -3.61 -16.20 22.69
CA LEU A 98 -3.94 -14.87 23.21
C LEU A 98 -4.64 -14.91 24.58
N ASP A 99 -5.34 -16.00 24.91
CA ASP A 99 -6.02 -16.18 26.20
C ASP A 99 -5.04 -16.35 27.38
N PHE A 100 -3.80 -16.75 27.10
CA PHE A 100 -2.75 -16.93 28.10
C PHE A 100 -1.84 -15.72 28.26
N VAL A 101 -2.06 -14.68 27.47
CA VAL A 101 -1.25 -13.47 27.45
C VAL A 101 -1.53 -12.62 28.69
N SER A 102 -0.50 -11.90 29.17
CA SER A 102 -0.62 -11.02 30.33
C SER A 102 -1.72 -9.95 30.19
N HIS A 103 -2.36 -9.60 31.32
CA HIS A 103 -3.44 -8.61 31.34
C HIS A 103 -3.02 -7.25 30.78
N HIS A 104 -1.77 -6.82 31.00
CA HIS A 104 -1.26 -5.55 30.48
C HIS A 104 -1.29 -5.52 28.95
N VAL A 105 -0.88 -6.61 28.31
CA VAL A 105 -0.89 -6.75 26.86
C VAL A 105 -2.33 -6.78 26.35
N ARG A 106 -3.23 -7.52 27.01
CA ARG A 106 -4.67 -7.50 26.69
C ARG A 106 -5.28 -6.10 26.74
N SER A 107 -5.06 -5.36 27.84
CA SER A 107 -5.52 -3.97 27.97
C SER A 107 -4.96 -3.06 26.87
N LYS A 108 -3.71 -3.30 26.44
CA LYS A 108 -3.09 -2.52 25.38
C LYS A 108 -3.66 -2.86 24.00
N LEU A 109 -3.97 -4.14 23.73
CA LEU A 109 -4.63 -4.58 22.50
C LEU A 109 -6.05 -4.02 22.38
N ASP A 110 -6.80 -4.00 23.49
CA ASP A 110 -8.12 -3.37 23.53
C ASP A 110 -8.05 -1.88 23.18
N GLU A 111 -7.01 -1.20 23.67
CA GLU A 111 -6.78 0.21 23.37
C GLU A 111 -6.40 0.42 21.90
N LEU A 112 -5.53 -0.41 21.34
CA LEU A 112 -5.20 -0.37 19.91
C LEU A 112 -6.43 -0.59 19.04
N LYS A 113 -7.30 -1.55 19.39
CA LYS A 113 -8.56 -1.78 18.69
C LYS A 113 -9.46 -0.56 18.74
N ARG A 114 -9.61 0.07 19.90
CA ARG A 114 -10.40 1.31 20.07
C ARG A 114 -9.87 2.44 19.19
N GLN A 115 -8.56 2.62 19.15
CA GLN A 115 -7.90 3.65 18.35
C GLN A 115 -8.09 3.40 16.86
N GLU A 116 -7.95 2.16 16.40
CA GLU A 116 -8.14 1.81 15.01
C GLU A 116 -9.60 1.98 14.58
N VAL A 117 -10.55 1.52 15.40
CA VAL A 117 -11.97 1.76 15.14
C VAL A 117 -12.27 3.26 15.07
N ALA A 118 -11.74 4.08 16.00
CA ALA A 118 -11.92 5.52 15.96
C ALA A 118 -11.35 6.14 14.67
N ARG A 119 -10.17 5.69 14.23
CA ARG A 119 -9.55 6.09 12.95
C ARG A 119 -10.45 5.76 11.76
N LEU A 120 -10.96 4.54 11.68
CA LEU A 120 -11.86 4.09 10.60
C LEU A 120 -13.16 4.91 10.58
N ARG A 121 -13.71 5.22 11.75
CA ARG A 121 -14.90 6.10 11.85
C ARG A 121 -14.62 7.50 11.31
N MET A 122 -13.45 8.08 11.62
CA MET A 122 -13.05 9.38 11.08
C MET A 122 -12.89 9.34 9.56
N LEU A 123 -12.27 8.29 9.00
CA LEU A 123 -12.11 8.13 7.56
C LEU A 123 -13.47 8.01 6.85
N ILE A 124 -14.40 7.25 7.41
CA ILE A 124 -15.77 7.18 6.88
C ILE A 124 -16.43 8.55 6.92
N LYS A 125 -16.33 9.26 8.03
CA LYS A 125 -16.91 10.60 8.17
C LYS A 125 -16.35 11.56 7.12
N ALA A 126 -15.02 11.61 6.96
CA ALA A 126 -14.37 12.44 5.95
C ALA A 126 -14.82 12.07 4.52
N LYS A 127 -14.98 10.77 4.22
CA LYS A 127 -15.49 10.29 2.94
C LYS A 127 -16.94 10.73 2.71
N MET A 128 -17.79 10.70 3.74
CA MET A 128 -19.17 11.16 3.66
C MET A 128 -19.26 12.67 3.46
N ASP A 129 -18.47 13.46 4.21
CA ASP A 129 -18.41 14.91 4.08
C ASP A 129 -17.91 15.33 2.69
N ALA A 130 -16.93 14.61 2.12
CA ALA A 130 -16.47 14.82 0.75
C ALA A 130 -17.52 14.40 -0.31
N ALA A 131 -18.35 13.40 0.00
CA ALA A 131 -19.39 12.88 -0.88
C ALA A 131 -20.73 13.64 -0.77
N GLN A 132 -20.86 14.62 0.13
CA GLN A 132 -22.09 15.31 0.53
C GLN A 132 -22.83 16.05 -0.61
N GLY A 133 -22.29 16.06 -1.83
CA GLY A 133 -22.97 16.47 -3.07
C GLY A 133 -23.77 15.36 -3.80
N LYS A 134 -23.67 14.09 -3.35
CA LYS A 134 -24.51 12.97 -3.80
C LYS A 134 -25.37 12.54 -2.62
N ASP A 135 -26.68 12.55 -2.82
CA ASP A 135 -27.76 12.32 -1.83
C ASP A 135 -27.81 10.86 -1.30
N LEU A 136 -26.66 10.31 -0.91
CA LEU A 136 -26.49 8.96 -0.40
C LEU A 136 -26.41 9.03 1.12
N ARG A 137 -27.55 8.84 1.78
CA ARG A 137 -27.61 8.54 3.22
C ARG A 137 -27.02 7.15 3.45
N MET A 138 -25.68 7.04 3.42
CA MET A 138 -24.99 5.79 3.74
C MET A 138 -24.98 5.63 5.27
N ASP A 139 -25.38 4.45 5.74
CA ASP A 139 -25.31 4.14 7.16
C ASP A 139 -23.84 3.91 7.58
N HIS A 140 -23.40 4.61 8.63
CA HIS A 140 -22.03 4.55 9.13
C HIS A 140 -21.63 3.11 9.49
N GLN A 141 -22.57 2.36 10.06
CA GLN A 141 -22.35 0.96 10.43
C GLN A 141 -22.17 0.05 9.21
N SER A 142 -22.89 0.34 8.10
CA SER A 142 -22.73 -0.40 6.84
C SER A 142 -21.37 -0.18 6.19
N LEU A 143 -20.81 1.03 6.33
CA LEU A 143 -19.50 1.38 5.79
C LEU A 143 -18.37 0.76 6.60
N LEU A 144 -18.54 0.64 7.92
CA LEU A 144 -17.57 -0.07 8.77
C LEU A 144 -17.41 -1.52 8.33
N LYS A 145 -18.49 -2.20 7.91
CA LYS A 145 -18.41 -3.58 7.40
C LYS A 145 -17.48 -3.79 6.20
N GLN A 146 -17.09 -2.72 5.50
CA GLN A 146 -16.11 -2.78 4.40
C GLN A 146 -14.69 -3.10 4.91
N PHE A 147 -14.40 -2.83 6.18
CA PHE A 147 -13.11 -3.12 6.78
C PHE A 147 -13.08 -4.57 7.28
N GLU A 148 -12.61 -5.48 6.42
CA GLU A 148 -12.67 -6.92 6.71
C GLU A 148 -11.79 -7.36 7.90
N HIS A 149 -10.72 -6.62 8.24
CA HIS A 149 -9.69 -7.03 9.22
C HIS A 149 -10.09 -6.83 10.70
N LEU A 150 -11.28 -6.31 11.00
CA LEU A 150 -11.74 -6.04 12.38
C LEU A 150 -13.18 -6.51 12.61
N ASP A 151 -13.53 -6.82 13.87
CA ASP A 151 -14.93 -6.96 14.27
C ASP A 151 -15.52 -5.62 14.74
N HIS A 152 -16.52 -5.14 14.00
CA HIS A 152 -17.24 -3.89 14.26
C HIS A 152 -18.34 -4.05 15.31
N ASN A 153 -18.78 -5.28 15.59
CA ASN A 153 -19.83 -5.54 16.57
C ASN A 153 -19.30 -5.40 18.00
N ASN A 154 -18.01 -5.70 18.20
CA ASN A 154 -17.31 -5.54 19.47
C ASN A 154 -16.15 -4.53 19.35
N PRO A 155 -16.40 -3.21 19.40
CA PRO A 155 -15.36 -2.20 19.22
C PRO A 155 -14.43 -2.03 20.44
N HIS A 156 -14.70 -2.68 21.57
CA HIS A 156 -14.06 -2.35 22.85
C HIS A 156 -13.13 -3.43 23.41
N SER A 157 -13.28 -4.69 22.98
CA SER A 157 -12.42 -5.80 23.41
C SER A 157 -11.76 -6.44 22.19
N PHE A 158 -10.46 -6.73 22.29
CA PHE A 158 -9.69 -7.43 21.28
C PHE A 158 -9.65 -8.93 21.61
N GLU A 159 -10.41 -9.69 20.82
CA GLU A 159 -10.61 -11.12 20.99
C GLU A 159 -9.62 -11.95 20.16
N PRO A 160 -9.40 -13.24 20.49
CA PRO A 160 -8.68 -14.18 19.64
C PRO A 160 -9.14 -14.15 18.17
N GLN A 161 -10.46 -14.02 17.97
CA GLN A 161 -11.07 -13.97 16.64
C GLN A 161 -10.63 -12.72 15.86
N ASP A 162 -10.38 -11.59 16.52
CA ASP A 162 -9.89 -10.38 15.86
C ASP A 162 -8.47 -10.57 15.34
N LEU A 163 -7.60 -11.23 16.12
CA LEU A 163 -6.23 -11.54 15.69
C LEU A 163 -6.22 -12.51 14.51
N GLU A 164 -7.05 -13.56 14.56
CA GLU A 164 -7.21 -14.50 13.44
C GLU A 164 -7.67 -13.77 12.18
N LYS A 165 -8.68 -12.91 12.32
CA LYS A 165 -9.23 -12.13 11.20
C LYS A 165 -8.19 -11.18 10.62
N LEU A 166 -7.46 -10.46 11.48
CA LEU A 166 -6.42 -9.53 11.07
C LEU A 166 -5.32 -10.23 10.27
N ILE A 167 -4.80 -11.35 10.75
CA ILE A 167 -3.76 -12.13 10.07
C ILE A 167 -4.27 -12.69 8.74
N LYS A 168 -5.49 -13.26 8.75
CA LYS A 168 -6.10 -13.86 7.55
C LYS A 168 -6.38 -12.82 6.48
N THR A 169 -6.90 -11.66 6.85
CA THR A 169 -7.14 -10.56 5.92
C THR A 169 -5.83 -9.98 5.40
N ALA A 170 -4.82 -9.78 6.25
CA ALA A 170 -3.50 -9.31 5.81
C ALA A 170 -2.86 -10.27 4.80
N THR A 171 -2.91 -11.57 5.07
CA THR A 171 -2.39 -12.60 4.17
C THR A 171 -3.14 -12.61 2.84
N LYS A 172 -4.48 -12.59 2.90
CA LYS A 172 -5.33 -12.55 1.70
C LYS A 172 -5.08 -11.28 0.89
N ASP A 173 -4.95 -10.12 1.53
CA ASP A 173 -4.75 -8.85 0.85
C ASP A 173 -3.37 -8.77 0.20
N LEU A 174 -2.34 -9.33 0.86
CA LEU A 174 -1.00 -9.48 0.29
C LEU A 174 -0.97 -10.43 -0.91
N GLU A 175 -1.61 -11.60 -0.80
CA GLU A 175 -1.74 -12.56 -1.90
C GLU A 175 -2.53 -11.96 -3.07
N ASN A 176 -3.52 -11.10 -2.79
CA ASN A 176 -4.32 -10.43 -3.80
C ASN A 176 -3.75 -9.10 -4.28
N TYR A 177 -2.68 -8.59 -3.70
CA TYR A 177 -2.11 -7.28 -4.04
C TYR A 177 -1.79 -7.18 -5.55
N ASP A 178 -1.34 -8.29 -6.14
CA ASP A 178 -1.08 -8.42 -7.58
C ASP A 178 -2.08 -9.32 -8.32
N ALA A 179 -3.23 -9.69 -7.73
CA ALA A 179 -4.17 -10.63 -8.35
C ALA A 179 -4.68 -10.16 -9.72
N ALA A 180 -4.92 -8.86 -9.89
CA ALA A 180 -5.31 -8.30 -11.18
C ALA A 180 -4.24 -8.54 -12.25
N ARG A 181 -2.96 -8.32 -11.92
CA ARG A 181 -1.84 -8.61 -12.83
C ARG A 181 -1.74 -10.10 -13.15
N HIS A 182 -1.97 -10.97 -12.17
CA HIS A 182 -2.01 -12.42 -12.39
C HIS A 182 -3.16 -12.83 -13.31
N GLU A 183 -4.36 -12.26 -13.14
CA GLU A 183 -5.50 -12.54 -14.01
C GLU A 183 -5.27 -12.00 -15.43
N GLU A 184 -4.75 -10.78 -15.55
CA GLU A 184 -4.39 -10.18 -16.84
C GLU A 184 -3.36 -11.03 -17.56
N PHE A 185 -2.31 -11.47 -16.86
CA PHE A 185 -1.31 -12.38 -17.39
C PHE A 185 -1.93 -13.71 -17.86
N LYS A 186 -2.81 -14.33 -17.05
CA LYS A 186 -3.53 -15.55 -17.44
C LYS A 186 -4.38 -15.34 -18.69
N ARG A 187 -5.16 -14.25 -18.75
CA ARG A 187 -6.01 -13.92 -19.91
C ARG A 187 -5.18 -13.69 -21.16
N TYR A 188 -4.08 -12.95 -21.03
CA TYR A 188 -3.14 -12.68 -22.11
C TYR A 188 -2.52 -13.98 -22.64
N GLU A 189 -2.01 -14.85 -21.77
CA GLU A 189 -1.44 -16.14 -22.17
C GLU A 189 -2.47 -17.06 -22.83
N MET A 190 -3.71 -17.11 -22.30
CA MET A 190 -4.80 -17.87 -22.92
C MET A 190 -5.16 -17.33 -24.32
N LEU A 191 -5.25 -16.01 -24.47
CA LEU A 191 -5.57 -15.36 -25.76
C LEU A 191 -4.47 -15.65 -26.78
N LYS A 192 -3.21 -15.49 -26.39
CA LYS A 192 -2.04 -15.71 -27.25
C LYS A 192 -1.93 -17.17 -27.70
N GLU A 193 -2.18 -18.12 -26.81
CA GLU A 193 -2.21 -19.55 -27.16
C GLU A 193 -3.39 -19.90 -28.06
N HIS A 194 -4.55 -19.28 -27.86
CA HIS A 194 -5.71 -19.44 -28.75
C HIS A 194 -5.41 -18.91 -30.16
N GLU A 195 -4.90 -17.69 -30.29
CA GLU A 195 -4.50 -17.10 -31.57
C GLU A 195 -3.47 -17.97 -32.30
N ARG A 196 -2.48 -18.50 -31.57
CA ARG A 196 -1.51 -19.44 -32.10
C ARG A 196 -2.18 -20.69 -32.67
N ARG A 197 -3.11 -21.31 -31.94
CA ARG A 197 -3.80 -22.52 -32.42
C ARG A 197 -4.63 -22.24 -33.67
N GLU A 198 -5.31 -21.11 -33.72
CA GLU A 198 -6.05 -20.69 -34.91
C GLU A 198 -5.10 -20.45 -36.09
N PHE A 199 -3.96 -19.81 -35.87
CA PHE A 199 -2.92 -19.63 -36.89
C PHE A 199 -2.35 -20.97 -37.41
N LEU A 200 -2.09 -21.95 -36.54
CA LEU A 200 -1.61 -23.27 -36.97
C LEU A 200 -2.65 -24.05 -37.79
N LYS A 201 -3.95 -23.79 -37.60
CA LYS A 201 -5.03 -24.38 -38.40
C LYS A 201 -5.11 -23.82 -39.82
N THR A 202 -4.67 -22.58 -40.05
CA THR A 202 -4.70 -21.96 -41.39
C THR A 202 -3.52 -22.35 -42.27
N LEU A 203 -2.49 -23.00 -41.70
CA LEU A 203 -1.26 -23.40 -42.37
C LEU A 203 -1.29 -24.84 -42.91
N ASP A 204 -0.53 -25.06 -43.99
CA ASP A 204 -0.25 -26.38 -44.56
C ASP A 204 0.63 -27.24 -43.62
N GLU A 205 0.64 -28.56 -43.83
CA GLU A 205 1.28 -29.52 -42.91
C GLU A 205 2.79 -29.29 -42.74
N GLU A 206 3.54 -29.04 -43.82
CA GLU A 206 4.98 -28.77 -43.74
C GLU A 206 5.27 -27.48 -42.96
N ARG A 207 4.54 -26.41 -43.26
CA ARG A 207 4.69 -25.10 -42.59
C ARG A 207 4.28 -25.14 -41.12
N ARG A 208 3.28 -25.96 -40.77
CA ARG A 208 2.87 -26.18 -39.38
C ARG A 208 4.01 -26.79 -38.56
N GLN A 209 4.69 -27.80 -39.10
CA GLN A 209 5.82 -28.45 -38.42
C GLN A 209 7.02 -27.50 -38.24
N GLU A 210 7.29 -26.63 -39.21
CA GLU A 210 8.34 -25.62 -39.12
C GLU A 210 8.06 -24.60 -38.01
N GLU A 211 6.85 -24.05 -37.94
CA GLU A 211 6.46 -23.08 -36.89
C GLU A 211 6.42 -23.73 -35.50
N GLU A 212 6.00 -24.99 -35.39
CA GLU A 212 6.07 -25.72 -34.12
C GLU A 212 7.50 -25.93 -33.64
N LYS A 213 8.43 -26.31 -34.54
CA LYS A 213 9.87 -26.42 -34.23
C LYS A 213 10.44 -25.07 -33.81
N ARG A 214 10.12 -24.01 -34.55
CA ARG A 214 10.57 -22.64 -34.23
C ARG A 214 10.08 -22.20 -32.85
N PHE A 215 8.82 -22.50 -32.51
CA PHE A 215 8.28 -22.19 -31.18
C PHE A 215 8.98 -22.99 -30.08
N LEU A 216 9.23 -24.29 -30.30
CA LEU A 216 9.95 -25.13 -29.34
C LEU A 216 11.36 -24.60 -29.09
N ASP A 217 12.10 -24.25 -30.15
CA ASP A 217 13.42 -23.64 -30.06
C ASP A 217 13.38 -22.31 -29.31
N MET A 218 12.39 -21.45 -29.60
CA MET A 218 12.19 -20.21 -28.87
C MET A 218 11.92 -20.46 -27.38
N LYS A 219 11.06 -21.43 -27.05
CA LYS A 219 10.76 -21.80 -25.66
C LYS A 219 11.98 -22.37 -24.94
N GLN A 220 12.82 -23.12 -25.65
CA GLN A 220 14.06 -23.65 -25.11
C GLN A 220 15.05 -22.52 -24.83
N LYS A 221 15.25 -21.59 -25.76
CA LYS A 221 16.05 -20.37 -25.55
C LYS A 221 15.55 -19.51 -24.38
N HIS A 222 14.24 -19.42 -24.16
CA HIS A 222 13.68 -18.71 -23.00
C HIS A 222 13.86 -19.46 -21.68
N LYS A 223 14.08 -20.79 -21.70
CA LYS A 223 14.45 -21.54 -20.49
C LYS A 223 15.94 -21.46 -20.23
N ASP A 224 16.73 -21.38 -21.29
CA ASP A 224 18.19 -21.32 -21.26
C ASP A 224 18.68 -19.87 -21.03
N HIS A 225 18.12 -19.18 -20.04
CA HIS A 225 18.64 -17.89 -19.59
C HIS A 225 19.51 -18.07 -18.32
N PRO A 226 20.60 -17.30 -18.16
CA PRO A 226 21.34 -17.28 -16.90
C PRO A 226 20.44 -16.78 -15.76
N LYS A 227 20.69 -17.20 -14.51
CA LYS A 227 19.97 -16.68 -13.35
C LYS A 227 20.25 -15.18 -13.25
N VAL A 228 19.22 -14.34 -13.40
CA VAL A 228 19.33 -12.89 -13.24
C VAL A 228 18.94 -12.54 -11.81
N ASN A 229 19.85 -11.93 -11.06
CA ASN A 229 19.59 -11.48 -9.69
C ASN A 229 18.78 -10.18 -9.67
N HIS A 230 17.95 -10.00 -8.64
CA HIS A 230 17.17 -8.78 -8.47
C HIS A 230 18.10 -7.60 -8.11
N PRO A 231 17.81 -6.38 -8.57
CA PRO A 231 18.64 -5.22 -8.25
C PRO A 231 18.70 -4.99 -6.74
N GLY A 232 19.91 -4.80 -6.19
CA GLY A 232 20.19 -4.63 -4.77
C GLY A 232 20.09 -5.91 -3.92
N SER A 233 19.86 -7.08 -4.53
CA SER A 233 19.84 -8.35 -3.79
C SER A 233 21.23 -8.77 -3.33
N LYS A 234 21.31 -9.53 -2.22
CA LYS A 234 22.58 -10.07 -1.72
C LYS A 234 23.32 -10.89 -2.78
N ASP A 235 22.59 -11.72 -3.53
CA ASP A 235 23.15 -12.51 -4.63
C ASP A 235 23.81 -11.62 -5.70
N GLN A 236 23.21 -10.46 -6.03
CA GLN A 236 23.81 -9.51 -6.97
C GLN A 236 25.08 -8.85 -6.40
N LEU A 237 25.08 -8.49 -5.11
CA LEU A 237 26.26 -7.89 -4.48
C LEU A 237 27.40 -8.90 -4.35
N GLN A 238 27.08 -10.16 -4.09
CA GLN A 238 28.03 -11.27 -4.01
C GLN A 238 28.64 -11.59 -5.39
N GLU A 239 27.84 -11.51 -6.46
CA GLU A 239 28.31 -11.63 -7.85
C GLU A 239 29.32 -10.51 -8.19
N VAL A 240 29.02 -9.25 -7.83
CA VAL A 240 29.98 -8.14 -8.03
C VAL A 240 31.26 -8.34 -7.20
N TRP A 241 31.14 -8.83 -5.96
CA TRP A 241 32.28 -9.14 -5.09
C TRP A 241 33.17 -10.26 -5.64
N GLU A 242 32.58 -11.29 -6.26
CA GLU A 242 33.32 -12.38 -6.89
C GLU A 242 33.92 -11.95 -8.25
N GLU A 243 33.14 -11.30 -9.11
CA GLU A 243 33.54 -10.98 -10.48
C GLU A 243 34.41 -9.73 -10.59
N SER A 244 34.12 -8.67 -9.82
CA SER A 244 34.84 -7.39 -9.88
C SER A 244 36.00 -7.31 -8.90
N ASP A 245 35.82 -7.80 -7.67
CA ASP A 245 36.86 -7.74 -6.63
C ASP A 245 37.70 -9.02 -6.54
N GLY A 246 37.24 -10.14 -7.11
CA GLY A 246 37.96 -11.42 -7.07
C GLY A 246 38.04 -12.04 -5.67
N LEU A 247 37.11 -11.66 -4.78
CA LEU A 247 37.08 -12.11 -3.39
C LEU A 247 36.12 -13.30 -3.22
N ASP A 248 36.38 -14.10 -2.19
CA ASP A 248 35.62 -15.32 -1.93
C ASP A 248 34.14 -15.00 -1.65
N PRO A 249 33.19 -15.62 -2.38
CA PRO A 249 31.76 -15.45 -2.14
C PRO A 249 31.35 -15.80 -0.71
N GLU A 250 32.00 -16.77 -0.06
CA GLU A 250 31.63 -17.20 1.30
C GLU A 250 31.99 -16.15 2.37
N GLN A 251 32.93 -15.24 2.07
CA GLN A 251 33.39 -14.18 2.97
C GLN A 251 32.70 -12.84 2.70
N PHE A 252 31.58 -12.86 1.98
CA PHE A 252 30.85 -11.65 1.64
C PHE A 252 30.34 -10.92 2.89
N GLU A 253 30.90 -9.74 3.14
CA GLU A 253 30.44 -8.82 4.17
C GLU A 253 29.93 -7.50 3.55
N PRO A 254 28.64 -7.17 3.70
CA PRO A 254 28.06 -5.95 3.10
C PRO A 254 28.82 -4.69 3.49
N LYS A 255 29.25 -4.57 4.76
CA LYS A 255 30.00 -3.40 5.25
C LYS A 255 31.34 -3.23 4.56
N THR A 256 31.97 -4.31 4.12
CA THR A 256 33.27 -4.28 3.46
C THR A 256 33.07 -4.02 1.96
N PHE A 257 32.07 -4.65 1.35
CA PHE A 257 31.62 -4.35 -0.01
C PHE A 257 31.34 -2.86 -0.23
N PHE A 258 30.51 -2.24 0.62
CA PHE A 258 30.18 -0.80 0.54
C PHE A 258 31.32 0.14 0.95
N LYS A 259 32.45 -0.36 1.46
CA LYS A 259 33.66 0.46 1.67
C LYS A 259 34.60 0.42 0.47
N LEU A 260 34.50 -0.62 -0.34
CA LEU A 260 35.29 -0.80 -1.56
C LEU A 260 34.67 -0.06 -2.77
N HIS A 261 33.35 0.14 -2.75
CA HIS A 261 32.54 0.82 -3.77
C HIS A 261 31.95 2.13 -3.25
#